data_AF-X6MM14-F1
#
_entry.id   AF-X6MM14-F1
#
_cell.length_a   1.000
_cell.length_b   1.000
_cell.length_c   1.000
_cell.angle_alpha   90.00
_cell.angle_beta   90.00
_cell.angle_gamma   90.00
#
_symmetry.space_group_name_H-M   'P 1'
#
loop_
_entity.id
_entity.type
_entity.pdbx_description
1 polymer ?
#
loop_
_entity_poly.entity_id
_entity_poly.type
_entity_poly.pdbx_seq_one_letter_code
_entity_poly.pdbx_strand_id
1 'polypeptide(L)'
;KKKACSAFDKFMLIPCLNYLALSEWITQQEEFLCFGQMLQTIDFETDKSRTIDETFLEAVLILDLHLRKTTKFSPNIFIENHLATLLQCYHQHVELIVQLLLDNTNKSVEIDMEGAYTCVHLFIDLFTMTHIILFASNKNIQQVVTTSQDEENEKKRLTSNILQLLLKDKEKRVYWIELLANSSMISDHKVFSKALQDSFKGWMRNNEEEEKDASEKVLFHSKVIELVSSDSFAKAELYHSYLMEGVKERHNELSMNNKKWKSKEIEICSKVKWELWPLILKHIDNISNIEELSEKNMESASKNLDYCFECRLWFEQKNPMQPRLSALFNQVLTQLVTNRRLLSIRVYKYLIQHRIDIENVSSHCSIDVRLSQQLDEIVNEEQSDTWEAQVFLQLIENYRDEIQLLNLYEQKMKTTLERSQSLMFNEIWKKCNKQCTTIRDQQPFFIFNKVFDDTNHALENFKQVHNILFGSLKYRDLELVYTDYSNNPDRIKKCLIDGMKHLFPEYEDEQRQNIANNVEQRLKKEIDLKEQLQSWIELKKVTEQMKEYHPHKDKIKEDEKWQKYVKALARMEEVTRIDEDISIEQTSQCYDDCIECVGEGAKPCVDIGLFN
;
A
#
# COMPACT_ATOMS: atom_id res chain seq x y z
N LYS A 1 -73.09 25.02 38.59
CA LYS A 1 -72.67 24.54 37.26
C LYS A 1 -71.65 23.42 37.46
N LYS A 2 -71.97 22.16 37.12
CA LYS A 2 -70.96 21.08 37.11
C LYS A 2 -69.93 21.44 36.04
N LYS A 3 -68.65 21.55 36.42
CA LYS A 3 -67.56 21.79 35.47
C LYS A 3 -67.47 20.55 34.58
N ALA A 4 -67.56 20.72 33.26
CA ALA A 4 -67.40 19.62 32.33
C ALA A 4 -65.97 19.04 32.46
N CYS A 5 -65.88 17.71 32.44
CA CYS A 5 -64.62 16.97 32.46
C CYS A 5 -63.82 17.30 31.19
N SER A 6 -62.58 17.78 31.35
CA SER A 6 -61.73 18.15 30.20
C SER A 6 -61.19 16.94 29.46
N ALA A 7 -60.69 17.16 28.25
CA ALA A 7 -60.00 16.14 27.46
C ALA A 7 -58.81 15.56 28.24
N PHE A 8 -58.05 16.42 28.93
CA PHE A 8 -56.94 15.98 29.77
C PHE A 8 -57.43 15.22 31.01
N ASP A 9 -58.50 15.66 31.69
CA ASP A 9 -59.07 14.91 32.82
C ASP A 9 -59.49 13.49 32.39
N LYS A 10 -60.08 13.34 31.19
CA LYS A 10 -60.41 12.03 30.62
C LYS A 10 -59.16 11.21 30.34
N PHE A 11 -58.12 11.82 29.75
CA PHE A 11 -56.84 11.16 29.49
C PHE A 11 -56.22 10.58 30.77
N MET A 12 -56.24 11.34 31.86
CA MET A 12 -55.71 10.89 33.16
C MET A 12 -56.46 9.67 33.73
N LEU A 13 -57.70 9.42 33.30
CA LEU A 13 -58.49 8.29 33.76
C LEU A 13 -58.21 6.99 32.99
N ILE A 14 -57.49 7.04 31.87
CA ILE A 14 -57.19 5.85 31.07
C ILE A 14 -56.47 4.78 31.91
N PRO A 15 -55.35 5.08 32.61
CA PRO A 15 -54.67 4.06 33.42
C PRO A 15 -55.55 3.54 34.56
N CYS A 16 -56.42 4.38 35.13
CA CYS A 16 -57.35 3.97 36.18
C CYS A 16 -58.40 2.98 35.66
N LEU A 17 -58.96 3.24 34.47
CA LEU A 17 -59.91 2.33 33.83
C LEU A 17 -59.23 1.00 33.47
N ASN A 18 -58.02 1.10 32.92
CA ASN A 18 -57.17 -0.04 32.61
C ASN A 18 -56.85 -0.88 33.87
N TYR A 19 -56.49 -0.24 35.00
CA TYR A 19 -56.31 -0.95 36.26
C TYR A 19 -57.58 -1.66 36.73
N LEU A 20 -58.75 -1.00 36.65
CA LEU A 20 -60.03 -1.62 36.99
C LEU A 20 -60.38 -2.81 36.09
N ALA A 21 -59.90 -2.81 34.84
CA ALA A 21 -60.08 -3.91 33.90
C ALA A 21 -59.38 -5.21 34.32
N LEU A 22 -58.43 -5.17 35.27
CA LEU A 22 -57.83 -6.36 35.86
C LEU A 22 -58.85 -7.22 36.63
N SER A 23 -59.98 -6.65 37.04
CA SER A 23 -61.07 -7.38 37.67
C SER A 23 -62.11 -7.80 36.64
N GLU A 24 -62.19 -9.10 36.33
CA GLU A 24 -63.18 -9.66 35.40
C GLU A 24 -64.63 -9.35 35.80
N TRP A 25 -64.90 -9.12 37.09
CA TRP A 25 -66.23 -8.75 37.57
C TRP A 25 -66.62 -7.30 37.22
N ILE A 26 -65.64 -6.39 37.20
CA ILE A 26 -65.87 -4.97 36.94
C ILE A 26 -66.12 -4.73 35.45
N THR A 27 -65.45 -5.48 34.57
CA THR A 27 -65.58 -5.33 33.11
C THR A 27 -66.96 -5.73 32.56
N GLN A 28 -67.77 -6.44 33.36
CA GLN A 28 -69.14 -6.84 33.01
C GLN A 28 -70.21 -5.81 33.41
N GLN A 29 -69.84 -4.77 34.17
CA GLN A 29 -70.78 -3.73 34.60
C GLN A 29 -71.08 -2.75 33.46
N GLU A 30 -72.34 -2.34 33.32
CA GLU A 30 -72.80 -1.43 32.26
C GLU A 30 -72.11 -0.05 32.36
N GLU A 31 -71.86 0.40 33.59
CA GLU A 31 -71.12 1.64 33.87
C GLU A 31 -69.69 1.57 33.32
N PHE A 32 -69.02 0.43 33.43
CA PHE A 32 -67.65 0.26 32.93
C PHE A 32 -67.59 0.40 31.41
N LEU A 33 -68.55 -0.22 30.69
CA LEU A 33 -68.66 -0.09 29.24
C LEU A 33 -68.93 1.36 28.81
N CYS A 34 -69.81 2.06 29.55
CA CYS A 34 -70.12 3.47 29.30
C CYS A 34 -68.90 4.38 29.53
N PHE A 35 -68.13 4.14 30.61
CA PHE A 35 -66.87 4.84 30.86
C PHE A 35 -65.81 4.54 29.77
N GLY A 36 -65.71 3.29 29.32
CA GLY A 36 -64.82 2.91 28.24
C GLY A 36 -65.12 3.66 26.94
N GLN A 37 -66.39 3.72 26.54
CA GLN A 37 -66.83 4.48 25.37
C GLN A 37 -66.54 5.99 25.51
N MET A 38 -66.76 6.56 26.70
CA MET A 38 -66.46 7.97 26.95
C MET A 38 -64.96 8.28 26.73
N LEU A 39 -64.07 7.40 27.20
CA LEU A 39 -62.62 7.56 27.08
C LEU A 39 -62.09 7.27 25.68
N GLN A 40 -62.81 6.50 24.85
CA GLN A 40 -62.48 6.35 23.43
C GLN A 40 -62.66 7.66 22.63
N THR A 41 -63.50 8.58 23.13
CA THR A 41 -63.81 9.88 22.47
C THR A 41 -63.17 11.08 23.18
N ILE A 42 -61.84 11.09 23.29
CA ILE A 42 -61.10 12.25 23.81
C ILE A 42 -60.70 13.16 22.65
N ASP A 43 -61.15 14.40 22.70
CA ASP A 43 -60.82 15.45 21.73
C ASP A 43 -60.01 16.55 22.40
N PHE A 44 -58.71 16.60 22.09
CA PHE A 44 -57.80 17.62 22.64
C PHE A 44 -57.85 18.94 21.87
N GLU A 45 -58.41 18.97 20.65
CA GLU A 45 -58.41 20.17 19.81
C GLU A 45 -59.34 21.24 20.35
N THR A 46 -60.47 20.82 20.92
CA THR A 46 -61.47 21.72 21.52
C THR A 46 -61.08 22.24 22.91
N ASP A 47 -60.01 21.72 23.53
CA ASP A 47 -59.57 22.06 24.89
C ASP A 47 -58.19 22.76 24.95
N LYS A 48 -57.68 23.25 23.80
CA LYS A 48 -56.33 23.85 23.62
C LYS A 48 -55.93 24.97 24.60
N SER A 49 -56.88 25.57 25.32
CA SER A 49 -56.60 26.71 26.21
C SER A 49 -56.09 26.34 27.61
N ARG A 50 -56.04 25.04 27.97
CA ARG A 50 -55.60 24.62 29.30
C ARG A 50 -54.11 24.27 29.31
N THR A 51 -53.41 24.80 30.30
CA THR A 51 -52.04 24.36 30.62
C THR A 51 -52.10 22.94 31.18
N ILE A 52 -51.41 22.02 30.52
CA ILE A 52 -51.20 20.67 31.05
C ILE A 52 -50.10 20.77 32.11
N ASP A 53 -50.37 20.19 33.27
CA ASP A 53 -49.37 20.02 34.31
C ASP A 53 -48.54 18.77 33.99
N GLU A 54 -47.25 19.01 33.75
CA GLU A 54 -46.29 17.99 33.34
C GLU A 54 -46.12 16.89 34.40
N THR A 55 -46.27 17.22 35.69
CA THR A 55 -46.15 16.24 36.78
C THR A 55 -47.31 15.25 36.76
N PHE A 56 -48.52 15.71 36.43
CA PHE A 56 -49.68 14.81 36.29
C PHE A 56 -49.59 13.96 35.02
N LEU A 57 -49.16 14.55 33.91
CA LEU A 57 -48.91 13.81 32.67
C LEU A 57 -47.87 12.71 32.88
N GLU A 58 -46.79 13.02 33.59
CA GLU A 58 -45.77 12.06 33.98
C GLU A 58 -46.33 10.91 34.83
N ALA A 59 -47.08 11.24 35.89
CA ALA A 59 -47.68 10.23 36.76
C ALA A 59 -48.64 9.28 36.02
N VAL A 60 -49.43 9.81 35.08
CA VAL A 60 -50.36 9.03 34.25
C VAL A 60 -49.61 8.05 33.35
N LEU A 61 -48.54 8.50 32.69
CA LEU A 61 -47.72 7.66 31.83
C LEU A 61 -46.96 6.61 32.63
N ILE A 62 -46.35 6.97 33.76
CA ILE A 62 -45.68 6.03 34.66
C ILE A 62 -46.65 4.95 35.15
N LEU A 63 -47.87 5.33 35.53
CA LEU A 63 -48.89 4.39 35.96
C LEU A 63 -49.28 3.43 34.83
N ASP A 64 -49.55 3.91 33.62
CA ASP A 64 -49.88 3.05 32.47
C ASP A 64 -48.74 2.07 32.16
N LEU A 65 -47.50 2.56 32.14
CA LEU A 65 -46.31 1.72 31.95
C LEU A 65 -46.17 0.66 33.04
N HIS A 66 -46.46 1.00 34.30
CA HIS A 66 -46.38 0.06 35.41
C HIS A 66 -47.44 -1.04 35.29
N LEU A 67 -48.66 -0.70 34.88
CA LEU A 67 -49.73 -1.69 34.66
C LEU A 67 -49.35 -2.71 33.59
N ARG A 68 -48.68 -2.26 32.52
CA ARG A 68 -48.22 -3.12 31.41
C ARG A 68 -47.04 -4.03 31.74
N LYS A 69 -46.25 -3.72 32.77
CA LYS A 69 -45.19 -4.63 33.24
C LYS A 69 -45.74 -5.94 33.82
N THR A 70 -47.01 -5.95 34.20
CA THR A 70 -47.68 -7.15 34.70
C THR A 70 -48.05 -8.07 33.53
N THR A 71 -47.44 -9.26 33.43
CA THR A 71 -47.61 -10.21 32.30
C THR A 71 -49.05 -10.70 32.01
N LYS A 72 -50.01 -10.38 32.88
CA LYS A 72 -51.43 -10.69 32.74
C LYS A 72 -52.29 -9.52 32.24
N PHE A 73 -51.68 -8.36 31.99
CA PHE A 73 -52.42 -7.15 31.69
C PHE A 73 -52.47 -6.88 30.18
N SER A 74 -53.69 -6.86 29.61
CA SER A 74 -53.97 -6.30 28.29
C SER A 74 -54.84 -5.06 28.48
N PRO A 75 -54.40 -3.86 28.03
CA PRO A 75 -55.20 -2.66 28.19
C PRO A 75 -56.49 -2.74 27.36
N ASN A 76 -57.59 -2.28 27.95
CA ASN A 76 -58.86 -2.10 27.22
C ASN A 76 -58.82 -0.83 26.38
N ILE A 77 -58.09 0.18 26.83
CA ILE A 77 -57.85 1.41 26.09
C ILE A 77 -56.34 1.63 26.00
N PHE A 78 -55.84 1.67 24.78
CA PHE A 78 -54.44 1.98 24.49
C PHE A 78 -54.23 3.48 24.64
N ILE A 79 -53.44 3.87 25.65
CA ILE A 79 -53.14 5.27 25.94
C ILE A 79 -52.42 5.96 24.77
N GLU A 80 -51.73 5.20 23.94
CA GLU A 80 -50.91 5.65 22.81
C GLU A 80 -51.71 6.46 21.80
N ASN A 81 -52.93 6.02 21.49
CA ASN A 81 -53.81 6.70 20.55
C ASN A 81 -54.17 8.11 21.04
N HIS A 82 -54.38 8.25 22.34
CA HIS A 82 -54.73 9.53 22.94
C HIS A 82 -53.49 10.39 23.20
N LEU A 83 -52.37 9.77 23.55
CA LEU A 83 -51.08 10.45 23.75
C LEU A 83 -50.60 11.08 22.44
N ALA A 84 -50.79 10.41 21.31
CA ALA A 84 -50.44 10.95 20.00
C ALA A 84 -51.26 12.22 19.67
N THR A 85 -52.58 12.18 19.88
CA THR A 85 -53.46 13.36 19.68
C THR A 85 -53.11 14.49 20.64
N LEU A 86 -52.76 14.16 21.89
CA LEU A 86 -52.28 15.14 22.88
C LEU A 86 -50.98 15.79 22.41
N LEU A 87 -50.00 15.03 21.93
CA LEU A 87 -48.71 15.54 21.46
C LEU A 87 -48.83 16.40 20.20
N GLN A 88 -49.80 16.10 19.32
CA GLN A 88 -50.13 16.96 18.17
C GLN A 88 -50.68 18.32 18.62
N CYS A 89 -51.49 18.35 19.68
CA CYS A 89 -52.07 19.59 20.20
C CYS A 89 -51.08 20.39 21.08
N TYR A 90 -50.15 19.72 21.76
CA TYR A 90 -49.27 20.29 22.79
C TYR A 90 -47.81 19.90 22.57
N HIS A 91 -47.23 20.38 21.47
CA HIS A 91 -45.88 20.03 21.03
C HIS A 91 -44.78 20.34 22.06
N GLN A 92 -45.00 21.29 22.99
CA GLN A 92 -44.04 21.62 24.04
C GLN A 92 -43.77 20.45 25.01
N HIS A 93 -44.68 19.47 25.12
CA HIS A 93 -44.50 18.33 26.03
C HIS A 93 -43.86 17.10 25.38
N VAL A 94 -43.53 17.16 24.08
CA VAL A 94 -42.87 16.05 23.37
C VAL A 94 -41.57 15.66 24.06
N GLU A 95 -40.70 16.63 24.34
CA GLU A 95 -39.37 16.35 24.90
C GLU A 95 -39.49 15.68 26.26
N LEU A 96 -40.38 16.18 27.12
CA LEU A 96 -40.69 15.59 28.41
C LEU A 96 -41.21 14.15 28.28
N ILE A 97 -42.18 13.90 27.39
CA ILE A 97 -42.75 12.56 27.21
C ILE A 97 -41.71 11.59 26.65
N VAL A 98 -40.94 11.98 25.64
CA VAL A 98 -39.89 11.14 25.06
C VAL A 98 -38.83 10.83 26.11
N GLN A 99 -38.40 11.83 26.88
CA GLN A 99 -37.42 11.65 27.95
C GLN A 99 -37.95 10.72 29.05
N LEU A 100 -39.20 10.88 29.45
CA LEU A 100 -39.87 10.03 30.43
C LEU A 100 -39.99 8.57 29.97
N LEU A 101 -40.35 8.35 28.70
CA LEU A 101 -40.40 7.01 28.12
C LEU A 101 -39.01 6.37 28.15
N LEU A 102 -37.97 7.11 27.77
CA LEU A 102 -36.58 6.65 27.76
C LEU A 102 -36.07 6.30 29.17
N ASP A 103 -36.38 7.15 30.16
CA ASP A 103 -35.96 6.95 31.55
C ASP A 103 -36.64 5.73 32.19
N ASN A 104 -37.88 5.43 31.79
CA ASN A 104 -38.63 4.27 32.30
C ASN A 104 -38.26 2.96 31.59
N THR A 105 -37.77 3.01 30.34
CA THR A 105 -37.12 1.86 29.69
C THR A 105 -35.80 1.51 30.36
N ASN A 106 -34.95 2.48 30.71
CA ASN A 106 -33.63 2.19 31.33
C ASN A 106 -33.77 1.61 32.76
N LYS A 107 -34.80 2.00 33.52
CA LYS A 107 -35.09 1.42 34.85
C LYS A 107 -35.60 -0.03 34.81
N SER A 108 -35.94 -0.57 33.64
CA SER A 108 -36.47 -1.94 33.50
C SER A 108 -35.38 -3.02 33.36
N VAL A 109 -34.11 -2.62 33.27
CA VAL A 109 -32.95 -3.52 33.04
C VAL A 109 -32.71 -4.50 34.20
N GLU A 110 -33.36 -4.35 35.35
CA GLU A 110 -33.33 -5.33 36.45
C GLU A 110 -34.36 -6.47 36.34
N ILE A 111 -35.12 -6.58 35.24
CA ILE A 111 -36.12 -7.63 35.02
C ILE A 111 -35.59 -8.62 33.97
N ASP A 112 -35.83 -9.93 34.19
CA ASP A 112 -35.45 -11.06 33.33
C ASP A 112 -35.63 -10.78 31.82
N MET A 113 -34.85 -11.46 30.96
CA MET A 113 -34.75 -11.22 29.50
C MET A 113 -36.08 -11.05 28.72
N GLU A 114 -37.21 -11.51 29.25
CA GLU A 114 -38.56 -11.35 28.69
C GLU A 114 -39.13 -9.92 28.88
N GLY A 115 -38.72 -9.21 29.95
CA GLY A 115 -39.11 -7.82 30.25
C GLY A 115 -38.42 -6.78 29.36
N ALA A 116 -37.14 -6.98 29.02
CA ALA A 116 -36.41 -6.11 28.10
C ALA A 116 -37.00 -6.17 26.67
N TYR A 117 -37.45 -7.35 26.24
CA TYR A 117 -38.14 -7.54 24.96
C TYR A 117 -39.46 -6.73 24.93
N THR A 118 -40.21 -6.75 26.03
CA THR A 118 -41.48 -6.00 26.16
C THR A 118 -41.26 -4.48 26.17
N CYS A 119 -40.15 -3.99 26.73
CA CYS A 119 -39.83 -2.56 26.77
C CYS A 119 -39.27 -1.99 25.46
N VAL A 120 -38.45 -2.76 24.73
CA VAL A 120 -38.02 -2.41 23.36
C VAL A 120 -39.21 -2.47 22.41
N HIS A 121 -40.08 -3.49 22.53
CA HIS A 121 -41.35 -3.49 21.81
C HIS A 121 -42.26 -2.36 22.26
N LEU A 122 -42.29 -1.95 23.53
CA LEU A 122 -43.09 -0.78 23.93
C LEU A 122 -42.53 0.51 23.33
N PHE A 123 -41.21 0.71 23.32
CA PHE A 123 -40.59 1.90 22.72
C PHE A 123 -40.73 1.89 21.21
N ILE A 124 -40.51 0.74 20.55
CA ILE A 124 -40.74 0.56 19.12
C ILE A 124 -42.22 0.71 18.84
N ASP A 125 -43.14 0.13 19.60
CA ASP A 125 -44.59 0.26 19.41
C ASP A 125 -45.04 1.69 19.70
N LEU A 126 -44.49 2.42 20.68
CA LEU A 126 -44.78 3.83 20.91
C LEU A 126 -44.13 4.72 19.86
N PHE A 127 -42.93 4.43 19.38
CA PHE A 127 -42.27 5.20 18.32
C PHE A 127 -42.92 4.94 16.97
N THR A 128 -43.26 3.68 16.70
CA THR A 128 -43.99 3.18 15.53
C THR A 128 -45.44 3.59 15.62
N MET A 129 -46.09 3.69 16.78
CA MET A 129 -47.43 4.30 16.94
C MET A 129 -47.34 5.82 16.86
N THR A 130 -46.33 6.48 17.41
CA THR A 130 -46.17 7.93 17.25
C THR A 130 -45.93 8.25 15.77
N HIS A 131 -45.11 7.45 15.06
CA HIS A 131 -44.93 7.56 13.61
C HIS A 131 -46.16 7.13 12.79
N ILE A 132 -46.73 5.95 13.02
CA ILE A 132 -47.94 5.45 12.35
C ILE A 132 -49.10 6.40 12.63
N ILE A 133 -49.25 7.00 13.81
CA ILE A 133 -50.34 7.93 14.09
C ILE A 133 -50.04 9.32 13.50
N LEU A 134 -48.78 9.78 13.48
CA LEU A 134 -48.39 11.00 12.75
C LEU A 134 -48.48 10.86 11.21
N PHE A 135 -48.33 9.65 10.67
CA PHE A 135 -48.30 9.40 9.22
C PHE A 135 -49.55 8.71 8.64
N ALA A 136 -50.26 7.85 9.40
CA ALA A 136 -51.45 7.10 8.97
C ALA A 136 -52.78 7.79 9.30
N SER A 137 -52.83 8.77 10.21
CA SER A 137 -54.07 9.51 10.52
C SER A 137 -54.64 10.33 9.35
N ASN A 138 -53.94 10.38 8.21
CA ASN A 138 -54.34 11.22 7.07
C ASN A 138 -55.21 10.53 6.01
N LYS A 139 -55.69 9.30 6.24
CA LYS A 139 -56.70 8.72 5.32
C LYS A 139 -58.13 9.26 5.54
N ASN A 140 -58.43 9.88 6.68
CA ASN A 140 -59.80 10.34 7.00
C ASN A 140 -59.94 11.84 7.30
N ILE A 141 -58.87 12.65 7.26
CA ILE A 141 -58.95 14.10 7.51
C ILE A 141 -58.78 14.83 6.19
N GLN A 142 -59.84 14.87 5.39
CA GLN A 142 -59.87 15.60 4.12
C GLN A 142 -60.53 17.00 4.26
N GLN A 143 -60.62 17.57 5.47
CA GLN A 143 -61.52 18.71 5.67
C GLN A 143 -61.10 19.89 6.57
N VAL A 144 -59.82 20.05 6.93
CA VAL A 144 -59.38 21.34 7.50
C VAL A 144 -58.13 21.82 6.77
N VAL A 145 -58.27 23.02 6.20
CA VAL A 145 -57.27 23.71 5.39
C VAL A 145 -56.16 24.22 6.30
N THR A 146 -55.16 23.37 6.54
CA THR A 146 -53.78 23.79 6.79
C THR A 146 -52.97 23.36 5.58
N THR A 147 -52.21 24.28 4.99
CA THR A 147 -51.38 24.01 3.82
C THR A 147 -50.48 22.80 4.12
N SER A 148 -50.61 21.72 3.33
CA SER A 148 -49.90 20.43 3.50
C SER A 148 -48.40 20.51 3.80
N GLN A 149 -47.80 21.66 3.52
CA GLN A 149 -46.39 21.97 3.71
C GLN A 149 -46.02 22.32 5.16
N ASP A 150 -46.92 22.93 5.93
CA ASP A 150 -46.68 23.26 7.35
C ASP A 150 -46.71 22.00 8.22
N GLU A 151 -47.63 21.07 7.92
CA GLU A 151 -47.72 19.78 8.59
C GLU A 151 -46.51 18.87 8.30
N GLU A 152 -46.00 18.87 7.05
CA GLU A 152 -44.79 18.13 6.70
C GLU A 152 -43.55 18.70 7.43
N ASN A 153 -43.48 20.02 7.58
CA ASN A 153 -42.41 20.70 8.31
C ASN A 153 -42.44 20.38 9.81
N GLU A 154 -43.61 20.37 10.45
CA GLU A 154 -43.73 20.00 11.86
C GLU A 154 -43.34 18.53 12.11
N LYS A 155 -43.77 17.61 11.24
CA LYS A 155 -43.38 16.19 11.32
C LYS A 155 -41.88 16.01 11.20
N LYS A 156 -41.26 16.73 10.27
CA LYS A 156 -39.80 16.73 10.09
C LYS A 156 -39.10 17.26 11.35
N ARG A 157 -39.57 18.37 11.92
CA ARG A 157 -39.02 18.95 13.16
C ARG A 157 -39.11 17.96 14.32
N LEU A 158 -40.27 17.34 14.51
CA LEU A 158 -40.51 16.40 15.58
C LEU A 158 -39.63 15.15 15.46
N THR A 159 -39.59 14.55 14.26
CA THR A 159 -38.74 13.38 13.98
C THR A 159 -37.27 13.71 14.27
N SER A 160 -36.78 14.86 13.80
CA SER A 160 -35.42 15.31 14.07
C SER A 160 -35.13 15.49 15.56
N ASN A 161 -36.06 16.07 16.33
CA ASN A 161 -35.89 16.26 17.78
C ASN A 161 -35.78 14.91 18.52
N ILE A 162 -36.61 13.93 18.17
CA ILE A 162 -36.55 12.60 18.80
C ILE A 162 -35.23 11.90 18.46
N LEU A 163 -34.81 11.94 17.19
CA LEU A 163 -33.54 11.36 16.78
C LEU A 163 -32.34 12.03 17.47
N GLN A 164 -32.38 13.35 17.70
CA GLN A 164 -31.37 14.06 18.49
C GLN A 164 -31.35 13.61 19.95
N LEU A 165 -32.52 13.45 20.58
CA LEU A 165 -32.61 12.95 21.96
C LEU A 165 -32.02 11.54 22.10
N LEU A 166 -32.26 10.66 21.12
CA LEU A 166 -31.70 9.31 21.13
C LEU A 166 -30.18 9.29 20.94
N LEU A 167 -29.62 10.29 20.26
CA LEU A 167 -28.17 10.40 20.04
C LEU A 167 -27.40 10.94 21.24
N LYS A 168 -28.10 11.57 22.19
CA LYS A 168 -27.51 12.33 23.30
C LYS A 168 -26.59 11.48 24.20
N ASP A 169 -27.07 10.33 24.67
CA ASP A 169 -26.30 9.44 25.52
C ASP A 169 -26.17 8.02 24.96
N LYS A 170 -25.19 7.27 25.48
CA LYS A 170 -24.83 5.95 24.97
C LYS A 170 -25.93 4.90 25.17
N GLU A 171 -26.70 5.00 26.26
CA GLU A 171 -27.76 4.02 26.54
C GLU A 171 -28.91 4.19 25.54
N LYS A 172 -29.26 5.45 25.22
CA LYS A 172 -30.33 5.75 24.25
C LYS A 172 -29.94 5.43 22.81
N ARG A 173 -28.65 5.53 22.45
CA ARG A 173 -28.19 5.22 21.08
C ARG A 173 -28.42 3.79 20.66
N VAL A 174 -28.56 2.86 21.61
CA VAL A 174 -28.97 1.48 21.31
C VAL A 174 -30.32 1.45 20.60
N TYR A 175 -31.30 2.24 21.06
CA TYR A 175 -32.61 2.34 20.42
C TYR A 175 -32.54 3.03 19.06
N TRP A 176 -31.67 4.04 18.91
CA TRP A 176 -31.43 4.67 17.62
C TRP A 176 -30.85 3.69 16.59
N ILE A 177 -29.91 2.84 16.99
CA ILE A 177 -29.35 1.79 16.14
C ILE A 177 -30.42 0.75 15.76
N GLU A 178 -31.26 0.34 16.71
CA GLU A 178 -32.40 -0.56 16.45
C GLU A 178 -33.36 0.04 15.42
N LEU A 179 -33.55 1.36 15.48
CA LEU A 179 -34.35 2.14 14.54
C LEU A 179 -33.79 2.11 13.11
N LEU A 180 -32.46 2.17 12.96
CA LEU A 180 -31.81 2.01 11.66
C LEU A 180 -32.08 0.62 11.08
N ALA A 181 -31.93 -0.41 11.91
CA ALA A 181 -32.11 -1.81 11.54
C ALA A 181 -33.53 -2.13 11.06
N ASN A 182 -34.54 -1.59 11.76
CA ASN A 182 -35.95 -1.88 11.51
C ASN A 182 -36.66 -0.78 10.71
N SER A 183 -35.92 0.19 10.16
CA SER A 183 -36.48 1.38 9.49
C SER A 183 -37.54 1.06 8.43
N SER A 184 -37.32 0.04 7.61
CA SER A 184 -38.26 -0.40 6.56
C SER A 184 -39.50 -1.11 7.09
N MET A 185 -39.43 -1.74 8.27
CA MET A 185 -40.59 -2.35 8.94
C MET A 185 -41.43 -1.30 9.67
N ILE A 186 -40.78 -0.26 10.21
CA ILE A 186 -41.44 0.81 10.96
C ILE A 186 -42.22 1.73 10.01
N SER A 187 -41.60 2.19 8.93
CA SER A 187 -42.28 3.06 7.96
C SER A 187 -41.55 3.11 6.60
N ASP A 188 -42.32 3.00 5.53
CA ASP A 188 -41.88 3.26 4.15
C ASP A 188 -41.98 4.75 3.77
N HIS A 189 -42.37 5.60 4.72
CA HIS A 189 -42.59 7.02 4.44
C HIS A 189 -41.28 7.75 4.15
N LYS A 190 -41.19 8.35 2.96
CA LYS A 190 -39.98 9.03 2.45
C LYS A 190 -39.39 10.06 3.42
N VAL A 191 -40.24 10.83 4.12
CA VAL A 191 -39.79 11.84 5.10
C VAL A 191 -39.08 11.18 6.30
N PHE A 192 -39.58 10.05 6.78
CA PHE A 192 -38.98 9.33 7.90
C PHE A 192 -37.64 8.73 7.50
N SER A 193 -37.60 7.97 6.40
CA SER A 193 -36.34 7.39 5.90
C SER A 193 -35.29 8.47 5.64
N LYS A 194 -35.72 9.63 5.12
CA LYS A 194 -34.83 10.78 4.90
C LYS A 194 -34.34 11.40 6.20
N ALA A 195 -35.21 11.62 7.19
CA ALA A 195 -34.81 12.14 8.49
C ALA A 195 -33.84 11.21 9.21
N LEU A 196 -34.08 9.89 9.14
CA LEU A 196 -33.21 8.88 9.74
C LEU A 196 -31.85 8.80 9.04
N GLN A 197 -31.83 8.88 7.70
CA GLN A 197 -30.61 9.01 6.91
C GLN A 197 -29.83 10.28 7.22
N ASP A 198 -30.52 11.42 7.32
CA ASP A 198 -29.89 12.71 7.63
C ASP A 198 -29.37 12.74 9.08
N SER A 199 -30.07 12.10 10.02
CA SER A 199 -29.61 11.88 11.40
C SER A 199 -28.34 11.03 11.44
N PHE A 200 -28.30 9.91 10.72
CA PHE A 200 -27.10 9.06 10.62
C PHE A 200 -25.91 9.81 10.02
N LYS A 201 -26.12 10.47 8.89
CA LYS A 201 -25.06 11.27 8.24
C LYS A 201 -24.59 12.42 9.12
N GLY A 202 -25.51 13.13 9.78
CA GLY A 202 -25.20 14.20 10.71
C GLY A 202 -24.35 13.71 11.86
N TRP A 203 -24.77 12.65 12.55
CA TRP A 203 -24.02 12.08 13.67
C TRP A 203 -22.61 11.61 13.27
N MET A 204 -22.46 11.02 12.08
CA MET A 204 -21.18 10.58 11.53
C MET A 204 -20.29 11.73 11.05
N ARG A 205 -20.85 12.87 10.63
CA ARG A 205 -20.10 14.04 10.14
C ARG A 205 -19.80 15.09 11.20
N ASN A 206 -20.58 15.15 12.27
CA ASN A 206 -20.40 16.16 13.31
C ASN A 206 -19.01 16.02 13.94
N ASN A 207 -18.18 17.01 13.66
CA ASN A 207 -17.00 17.32 14.46
C ASN A 207 -17.50 18.13 15.64
N GLU A 208 -17.73 17.47 16.76
CA GLU A 208 -18.14 18.10 18.03
C GLU A 208 -17.01 19.00 18.62
N GLU A 209 -16.21 19.67 17.78
CA GLU A 209 -15.19 20.65 18.17
C GLU A 209 -15.79 22.02 18.51
N GLU A 210 -17.07 22.27 18.19
CA GLU A 210 -17.72 23.58 18.38
C GLU A 210 -18.80 23.65 19.49
N GLU A 211 -19.16 22.54 20.16
CA GLU A 211 -20.15 22.56 21.25
C GLU A 211 -19.50 22.68 22.64
N LYS A 212 -20.07 23.57 23.47
CA LYS A 212 -19.50 24.06 24.75
C LYS A 212 -19.54 23.09 25.93
N ASP A 213 -20.25 21.96 25.84
CA ASP A 213 -20.38 21.00 26.94
C ASP A 213 -19.49 19.77 26.71
N ALA A 214 -18.32 19.78 27.36
CA ALA A 214 -17.26 18.80 27.20
C ALA A 214 -17.55 17.39 27.77
N SER A 215 -18.71 17.14 28.38
CA SER A 215 -18.95 15.91 29.15
C SER A 215 -19.44 14.71 28.34
N GLU A 216 -19.92 14.88 27.10
CA GLU A 216 -20.46 13.79 26.28
C GLU A 216 -19.95 13.78 24.82
N LYS A 217 -18.75 14.30 24.56
CA LYS A 217 -18.17 14.27 23.22
C LYS A 217 -17.82 12.85 22.78
N VAL A 218 -18.49 12.33 21.74
CA VAL A 218 -18.24 10.98 21.21
C VAL A 218 -17.28 11.08 20.03
N LEU A 219 -16.07 10.55 20.21
CA LEU A 219 -15.05 10.56 19.16
C LEU A 219 -15.45 9.64 18.00
N PHE A 220 -15.00 9.97 16.78
CA PHE A 220 -15.38 9.25 15.58
C PHE A 220 -15.07 7.74 15.63
N HIS A 221 -13.90 7.35 16.15
CA HIS A 221 -13.57 5.94 16.32
C HIS A 221 -14.56 5.24 17.29
N SER A 222 -14.96 5.90 18.39
CA SER A 222 -15.96 5.36 19.31
C SER A 222 -17.32 5.17 18.62
N LYS A 223 -17.73 6.11 17.74
CA LYS A 223 -18.95 5.97 16.93
C LYS A 223 -18.88 4.73 16.03
N VAL A 224 -17.76 4.56 15.32
CA VAL A 224 -17.53 3.38 14.46
C VAL A 224 -17.58 2.10 15.29
N ILE A 225 -16.88 2.04 16.43
CA ILE A 225 -16.89 0.86 17.32
C ILE A 225 -18.29 0.55 17.84
N GLU A 226 -19.04 1.55 18.25
CA GLU A 226 -20.41 1.39 18.73
C GLU A 226 -21.32 0.74 17.66
N LEU A 227 -21.20 1.18 16.41
CA LEU A 227 -21.96 0.62 15.28
C LEU A 227 -21.53 -0.81 14.94
N VAL A 228 -20.24 -1.05 14.73
CA VAL A 228 -19.76 -2.36 14.26
C VAL A 228 -19.89 -3.46 15.32
N SER A 229 -20.06 -3.08 16.58
CA SER A 229 -20.24 -4.01 17.70
C SER A 229 -21.72 -4.32 17.97
N SER A 230 -22.64 -3.67 17.25
CA SER A 230 -24.08 -3.88 17.40
C SER A 230 -24.60 -4.91 16.40
N ASP A 231 -25.15 -6.02 16.91
CA ASP A 231 -25.84 -7.03 16.11
C ASP A 231 -27.06 -6.44 15.37
N SER A 232 -27.68 -5.39 15.94
CA SER A 232 -28.77 -4.67 15.30
C SER A 232 -28.28 -3.87 14.10
N PHE A 233 -27.17 -3.13 14.23
CA PHE A 233 -26.60 -2.38 13.10
C PHE A 233 -26.14 -3.30 11.96
N ALA A 234 -25.68 -4.51 12.28
CA ALA A 234 -25.34 -5.50 11.25
C ALA A 234 -26.52 -5.80 10.31
N LYS A 235 -27.76 -5.65 10.76
CA LYS A 235 -28.99 -5.81 9.97
C LYS A 235 -29.40 -4.54 9.20
N ALA A 236 -28.77 -3.40 9.49
CA ALA A 236 -29.12 -2.09 8.92
C ALA A 236 -28.44 -1.82 7.56
N GLU A 237 -28.60 -2.73 6.59
CA GLU A 237 -27.87 -2.75 5.30
C GLU A 237 -27.89 -1.42 4.53
N LEU A 238 -29.02 -0.71 4.56
CA LEU A 238 -29.19 0.59 3.89
C LEU A 238 -28.19 1.65 4.36
N TYR A 239 -27.64 1.51 5.56
CA TYR A 239 -26.76 2.48 6.20
C TYR A 239 -25.28 2.13 6.13
N HIS A 240 -24.95 0.89 5.73
CA HIS A 240 -23.56 0.42 5.64
C HIS A 240 -22.74 1.25 4.65
N SER A 241 -23.34 1.66 3.53
CA SER A 241 -22.67 2.51 2.53
C SER A 241 -22.27 3.88 3.10
N TYR A 242 -23.13 4.49 3.94
CA TYR A 242 -22.83 5.76 4.61
C TYR A 242 -21.77 5.61 5.70
N LEU A 243 -21.76 4.50 6.43
CA LEU A 243 -20.66 4.20 7.36
C LEU A 243 -19.33 4.13 6.61
N MET A 244 -19.29 3.41 5.49
CA MET A 244 -18.07 3.26 4.69
C MET A 244 -17.63 4.58 4.04
N GLU A 245 -18.56 5.44 3.62
CA GLU A 245 -18.27 6.81 3.17
C GLU A 245 -17.58 7.59 4.29
N GLY A 246 -18.15 7.61 5.50
CA GLY A 246 -17.56 8.29 6.65
C GLY A 246 -16.20 7.74 7.06
N VAL A 247 -16.03 6.41 7.07
CA VAL A 247 -14.75 5.75 7.36
C VAL A 247 -13.66 6.14 6.35
N LYS A 248 -14.00 6.26 5.07
CA LYS A 248 -13.06 6.70 4.02
C LYS A 248 -12.69 8.18 4.17
N GLU A 249 -13.69 9.05 4.35
CA GLU A 249 -13.49 10.50 4.49
C GLU A 249 -12.67 10.84 5.74
N ARG A 250 -12.90 10.12 6.85
CA ARG A 250 -12.32 10.41 8.17
C ARG A 250 -11.32 9.34 8.64
N HIS A 251 -10.68 8.62 7.72
CA HIS A 251 -9.74 7.54 8.06
C HIS A 251 -8.59 7.99 8.98
N ASN A 252 -8.13 9.24 8.88
CA ASN A 252 -7.10 9.81 9.77
C ASN A 252 -7.52 9.82 11.25
N GLU A 253 -8.81 9.86 11.55
CA GLU A 253 -9.34 9.82 12.92
C GLU A 253 -9.40 8.40 13.48
N LEU A 254 -9.27 7.39 12.61
CA LEU A 254 -9.22 5.97 12.96
C LEU A 254 -7.79 5.44 13.14
N SER A 255 -6.76 6.27 12.89
CA SER A 255 -5.36 5.92 13.07
C SER A 255 -5.09 5.22 14.41
N MET A 256 -4.31 4.14 14.42
CA MET A 256 -3.87 3.48 15.65
C MET A 256 -2.98 4.44 16.45
N ASN A 257 -3.56 5.06 17.47
CA ASN A 257 -2.87 5.96 18.40
C ASN A 257 -3.57 5.89 19.75
N ASN A 258 -2.83 5.57 20.80
CA ASN A 258 -3.37 5.43 22.16
C ASN A 258 -3.90 6.74 22.75
N LYS A 259 -3.56 7.91 22.18
CA LYS A 259 -4.20 9.20 22.52
C LYS A 259 -5.66 9.24 22.08
N LYS A 260 -6.03 8.45 21.07
CA LYS A 260 -7.40 8.32 20.56
C LYS A 260 -8.10 7.13 21.19
N TRP A 261 -7.50 5.94 21.07
CA TRP A 261 -8.15 4.67 21.41
C TRP A 261 -7.98 4.28 22.89
N LYS A 262 -9.07 3.84 23.53
CA LYS A 262 -9.03 3.26 24.88
C LYS A 262 -8.88 1.75 24.83
N SER A 263 -8.24 1.17 25.84
CA SER A 263 -8.02 -0.29 25.97
C SER A 263 -9.32 -1.11 25.80
N LYS A 264 -10.43 -0.67 26.42
CA LYS A 264 -11.75 -1.33 26.28
C LYS A 264 -12.27 -1.32 24.84
N GLU A 265 -12.00 -0.29 24.06
CA GLU A 265 -12.44 -0.20 22.66
C GLU A 265 -11.64 -1.16 21.77
N ILE A 266 -10.32 -1.28 22.02
CA ILE A 266 -9.45 -2.23 21.32
C ILE A 266 -9.86 -3.68 21.64
N GLU A 267 -10.23 -3.96 22.89
CA GLU A 267 -10.75 -5.27 23.27
C GLU A 267 -12.05 -5.59 22.50
N ILE A 268 -12.95 -4.62 22.35
CA ILE A 268 -14.18 -4.77 21.56
C ILE A 268 -13.85 -5.08 20.10
N CYS A 269 -12.91 -4.36 19.47
CA CYS A 269 -12.44 -4.60 18.10
C CYS A 269 -12.06 -6.06 17.83
N SER A 270 -11.50 -6.75 18.82
CA SER A 270 -11.08 -8.15 18.70
C SER A 270 -12.24 -9.14 18.65
N LYS A 271 -13.41 -8.73 19.14
CA LYS A 271 -14.61 -9.56 19.27
C LYS A 271 -15.65 -9.27 18.18
N VAL A 272 -15.46 -8.22 17.39
CA VAL A 272 -16.38 -7.85 16.29
C VAL A 272 -16.45 -8.99 15.26
N LYS A 273 -17.65 -9.55 15.08
CA LYS A 273 -17.96 -10.60 14.11
C LYS A 273 -18.88 -10.07 13.01
N TRP A 274 -18.44 -9.00 12.34
CA TRP A 274 -19.22 -8.38 11.26
C TRP A 274 -18.49 -8.45 9.91
N GLU A 275 -19.23 -8.72 8.84
CA GLU A 275 -18.68 -9.01 7.51
C GLU A 275 -17.91 -7.84 6.89
N LEU A 276 -18.28 -6.59 7.20
CA LEU A 276 -17.60 -5.39 6.70
C LEU A 276 -16.42 -4.96 7.59
N TRP A 277 -16.24 -5.59 8.76
CA TRP A 277 -15.16 -5.26 9.68
C TRP A 277 -13.76 -5.35 9.04
N PRO A 278 -13.42 -6.38 8.23
CA PRO A 278 -12.15 -6.42 7.52
C PRO A 278 -11.92 -5.24 6.56
N LEU A 279 -12.97 -4.63 6.02
CA LEU A 279 -12.86 -3.45 5.15
C LEU A 279 -12.57 -2.19 5.97
N ILE A 280 -13.21 -2.04 7.14
CA ILE A 280 -12.95 -0.92 8.06
C ILE A 280 -11.54 -1.03 8.65
N LEU A 281 -11.09 -2.24 8.99
CA LEU A 281 -9.74 -2.51 9.50
C LEU A 281 -8.64 -2.01 8.54
N LYS A 282 -8.86 -2.06 7.22
CA LYS A 282 -7.90 -1.50 6.23
C LYS A 282 -7.74 0.03 6.34
N HIS A 283 -8.73 0.73 6.88
CA HIS A 283 -8.67 2.18 7.11
C HIS A 283 -8.10 2.55 8.48
N ILE A 284 -8.15 1.63 9.45
CA ILE A 284 -7.46 1.75 10.75
C ILE A 284 -5.96 1.49 10.58
N ASP A 285 -5.62 0.54 9.70
CA ASP A 285 -4.26 0.17 9.37
C ASP A 285 -3.48 1.30 8.69
N ASN A 286 -2.75 2.06 9.50
CA ASN A 286 -1.84 3.12 9.08
C ASN A 286 -0.37 2.72 9.28
N ILE A 287 -0.07 1.41 9.25
CA ILE A 287 1.29 0.88 9.41
C ILE A 287 2.08 1.15 8.13
N SER A 288 3.09 2.01 8.24
CA SER A 288 4.00 2.31 7.12
C SER A 288 4.88 1.10 6.76
N ASN A 289 5.21 0.98 5.47
CA ASN A 289 6.26 0.06 5.05
C ASN A 289 7.62 0.61 5.49
N ILE A 290 8.46 -0.24 6.08
CA ILE A 290 9.82 0.13 6.46
C ILE A 290 10.72 -0.03 5.24
N GLU A 291 11.34 1.08 4.83
CA GLU A 291 12.48 1.06 3.91
C GLU A 291 13.71 0.50 4.63
N GLU A 292 14.60 -0.15 3.89
CA GLU A 292 15.87 -0.63 4.45
C GLU A 292 16.69 0.54 5.02
N LEU A 293 17.11 0.40 6.29
CA LEU A 293 17.94 1.42 6.93
C LEU A 293 19.28 1.56 6.20
N SER A 294 19.58 2.81 5.90
CA SER A 294 20.80 3.32 5.27
C SER A 294 21.28 4.52 6.07
N GLU A 295 22.50 4.97 5.81
CA GLU A 295 23.08 6.14 6.47
C GLU A 295 22.19 7.40 6.35
N LYS A 296 21.44 7.54 5.24
CA LYS A 296 20.60 8.72 4.98
C LYS A 296 19.24 8.72 5.68
N ASN A 297 18.70 7.54 6.00
CA ASN A 297 17.37 7.40 6.60
C ASN A 297 17.41 6.79 8.01
N MET A 298 18.59 6.76 8.66
CA MET A 298 18.75 6.16 9.99
C MET A 298 17.82 6.76 11.06
N GLU A 299 17.53 8.06 10.98
CA GLU A 299 16.58 8.73 11.89
C GLU A 299 15.12 8.26 11.72
N SER A 300 14.78 7.58 10.61
CA SER A 300 13.45 6.99 10.43
C SER A 300 13.18 5.82 11.40
N ALA A 301 14.23 5.13 11.88
CA ALA A 301 14.08 4.06 12.84
C ALA A 301 13.47 4.55 14.16
N SER A 302 13.95 5.69 14.67
CA SER A 302 13.39 6.33 15.87
C SER A 302 11.92 6.72 15.67
N LYS A 303 11.55 7.26 14.50
CA LYS A 303 10.15 7.60 14.20
C LYS A 303 9.24 6.37 14.16
N ASN A 304 9.73 5.25 13.63
CA ASN A 304 8.96 4.01 13.61
C ASN A 304 8.82 3.41 15.02
N LEU A 305 9.83 3.55 15.88
CA LEU A 305 9.73 3.18 17.29
C LEU A 305 8.75 4.08 18.04
N ASP A 306 8.81 5.40 17.84
CA ASP A 306 7.83 6.36 18.39
C ASP A 306 6.40 5.95 18.03
N TYR A 307 6.17 5.60 16.76
CA TYR A 307 4.87 5.10 16.30
C TYR A 307 4.45 3.81 17.03
N CYS A 308 5.36 2.85 17.22
CA CYS A 308 5.08 1.64 18.00
C CYS A 308 4.71 1.96 19.45
N PHE A 309 5.39 2.91 20.08
CA PHE A 309 5.09 3.36 21.44
C PHE A 309 3.72 4.06 21.51
N GLU A 310 3.40 4.90 20.52
CA GLU A 310 2.06 5.49 20.40
C GLU A 310 0.97 4.44 20.17
N CYS A 311 1.31 3.24 19.68
CA CYS A 311 0.41 2.11 19.49
C CYS A 311 0.44 1.08 20.61
N ARG A 312 1.16 1.31 21.72
CA ARG A 312 1.33 0.35 22.83
C ARG A 312 0.09 -0.45 23.27
N LEU A 313 -1.09 0.17 23.45
CA LEU A 313 -2.30 -0.55 23.86
C LEU A 313 -2.76 -1.62 22.85
N TRP A 314 -2.41 -1.43 21.56
CA TRP A 314 -2.67 -2.40 20.49
C TRP A 314 -1.72 -3.59 20.51
N PHE A 315 -0.59 -3.50 21.23
CA PHE A 315 0.27 -4.66 21.50
C PHE A 315 -0.25 -5.47 22.69
N GLU A 316 -0.74 -4.81 23.73
CA GLU A 316 -1.19 -5.45 24.99
C GLU A 316 -2.41 -6.36 24.79
N GLN A 317 -3.30 -6.02 23.85
CA GLN A 317 -4.56 -6.72 23.61
C GLN A 317 -4.46 -7.64 22.39
N LYS A 318 -5.03 -8.84 22.48
CA LYS A 318 -5.16 -9.72 21.31
C LYS A 318 -6.15 -9.11 20.31
N ASN A 319 -5.66 -8.63 19.17
CA ASN A 319 -6.50 -7.99 18.15
C ASN A 319 -5.95 -8.25 16.73
N PRO A 320 -6.72 -7.98 15.67
CA PRO A 320 -6.29 -8.24 14.29
C PRO A 320 -5.05 -7.48 13.81
N MET A 321 -4.72 -6.33 14.43
CA MET A 321 -3.57 -5.49 14.06
C MET A 321 -2.28 -5.88 14.79
N GLN A 322 -2.39 -6.55 15.93
CA GLN A 322 -1.25 -6.96 16.75
C GLN A 322 -0.16 -7.69 15.95
N PRO A 323 -0.44 -8.70 15.09
CA PRO A 323 0.61 -9.40 14.35
C PRO A 323 1.39 -8.48 13.39
N ARG A 324 0.72 -7.51 12.77
CA ARG A 324 1.37 -6.57 11.84
C ARG A 324 2.18 -5.51 12.56
N LEU A 325 1.69 -5.00 13.69
CA LEU A 325 2.44 -4.11 14.56
C LEU A 325 3.68 -4.82 15.13
N SER A 326 3.55 -6.07 15.57
CA SER A 326 4.69 -6.89 15.99
C SER A 326 5.68 -7.13 14.86
N ALA A 327 5.22 -7.38 13.63
CA ALA A 327 6.10 -7.54 12.47
C ALA A 327 6.87 -6.25 12.17
N LEU A 328 6.21 -5.08 12.20
CA LEU A 328 6.84 -3.77 12.06
C LEU A 328 7.91 -3.58 13.14
N PHE A 329 7.55 -3.74 14.40
CA PHE A 329 8.45 -3.55 15.53
C PHE A 329 9.68 -4.46 15.43
N ASN A 330 9.46 -5.76 15.18
CA ASN A 330 10.54 -6.73 15.00
C ASN A 330 11.45 -6.38 13.81
N GLN A 331 10.88 -5.89 12.70
CA GLN A 331 11.64 -5.46 11.54
C GLN A 331 12.52 -4.24 11.87
N VAL A 332 12.00 -3.23 12.59
CA VAL A 332 12.80 -2.08 13.03
C VAL A 332 13.95 -2.53 13.93
N LEU A 333 13.66 -3.35 14.94
CA LEU A 333 14.70 -3.86 15.85
C LEU A 333 15.76 -4.69 15.11
N THR A 334 15.34 -5.54 14.18
CA THR A 334 16.26 -6.34 13.35
C THR A 334 17.17 -5.46 12.52
N GLN A 335 16.64 -4.40 11.90
CA GLN A 335 17.45 -3.49 11.10
C GLN A 335 18.40 -2.65 11.96
N LEU A 336 17.99 -2.22 13.16
CA LEU A 336 18.87 -1.52 14.11
C LEU A 336 20.05 -2.39 14.54
N VAL A 337 19.79 -3.65 14.86
CA VAL A 337 20.82 -4.63 15.27
C VAL A 337 21.75 -4.96 14.10
N THR A 338 21.18 -5.23 12.92
CA THR A 338 21.97 -5.61 11.72
C THR A 338 22.84 -4.45 11.25
N ASN A 339 22.32 -3.23 11.28
CA ASN A 339 23.01 -2.01 10.87
C ASN A 339 23.63 -1.25 12.05
N ARG A 340 24.02 -1.96 13.11
CA ARG A 340 24.60 -1.35 14.32
C ARG A 340 25.75 -0.38 14.05
N ARG A 341 26.57 -0.67 13.02
CA ARG A 341 27.70 0.18 12.61
C ARG A 341 27.29 1.53 12.02
N LEU A 342 26.05 1.64 11.54
CA LEU A 342 25.47 2.85 10.95
C LEU A 342 24.67 3.68 11.98
N LEU A 343 24.53 3.20 13.22
CA LEU A 343 23.79 3.90 14.25
C LEU A 343 24.52 5.19 14.64
N SER A 344 23.84 6.33 14.46
CA SER A 344 24.35 7.60 14.97
C SER A 344 24.24 7.65 16.49
N ILE A 345 25.07 8.50 17.13
CA ILE A 345 25.00 8.76 18.58
C ILE A 345 23.59 9.18 19.02
N ARG A 346 22.84 9.88 18.16
CA ARG A 346 21.45 10.28 18.46
C ARG A 346 20.53 9.08 18.58
N VAL A 347 20.68 8.08 17.71
CA VAL A 347 19.86 6.86 17.75
C VAL A 347 20.23 6.01 18.97
N TYR A 348 21.52 5.90 19.32
CA TYR A 348 21.94 5.25 20.57
C TYR A 348 21.28 5.87 21.80
N LYS A 349 21.42 7.20 21.97
CA LYS A 349 20.78 7.94 23.07
C LYS A 349 19.26 7.73 23.11
N TYR A 350 18.62 7.72 21.95
CA TYR A 350 17.19 7.46 21.84
C TYR A 350 16.82 6.04 22.31
N LEU A 351 17.54 5.00 21.88
CA LEU A 351 17.27 3.62 22.28
C LEU A 351 17.38 3.41 23.79
N ILE A 352 18.34 4.08 24.43
CA ILE A 352 18.53 4.02 25.89
C ILE A 352 17.41 4.75 26.61
N GLN A 353 17.10 5.96 26.17
CA GLN A 353 16.03 6.78 26.74
C GLN A 353 14.69 6.04 26.71
N HIS A 354 14.46 5.24 25.67
CA HIS A 354 13.23 4.48 25.44
C HIS A 354 13.37 2.98 25.74
N ARG A 355 14.41 2.54 26.45
CA ARG A 355 14.64 1.11 26.73
C ARG A 355 13.44 0.44 27.42
N ILE A 356 12.88 1.11 28.42
CA ILE A 356 11.71 0.61 29.16
C ILE A 356 10.49 0.48 28.23
N ASP A 357 10.31 1.43 27.30
CA ASP A 357 9.22 1.37 26.33
C ASP A 357 9.41 0.22 25.33
N ILE A 358 10.66 0.01 24.88
CA ILE A 358 11.05 -1.12 24.03
C ILE A 358 10.78 -2.44 24.76
N GLU A 359 11.25 -2.62 25.99
CA GLU A 359 11.01 -3.82 26.81
C GLU A 359 9.52 -4.07 27.01
N ASN A 360 8.74 -3.00 27.24
CA ASN A 360 7.32 -3.10 27.43
C ASN A 360 6.61 -3.63 26.17
N VAL A 361 6.81 -2.99 25.01
CA VAL A 361 6.24 -3.45 23.73
C VAL A 361 6.76 -4.85 23.39
N SER A 362 8.03 -5.11 23.69
CA SER A 362 8.68 -6.41 23.48
C SER A 362 8.01 -7.54 24.25
N SER A 363 7.56 -7.28 25.48
CA SER A 363 6.88 -8.30 26.30
C SER A 363 5.57 -8.81 25.69
N HIS A 364 5.00 -8.04 24.76
CA HIS A 364 3.79 -8.38 24.02
C HIS A 364 4.07 -8.89 22.60
N CYS A 365 5.33 -8.92 22.18
CA CYS A 365 5.78 -9.42 20.89
C CYS A 365 6.59 -10.71 21.08
N SER A 366 6.43 -11.69 20.20
CA SER A 366 7.35 -12.83 20.14
C SER A 366 8.65 -12.39 19.47
N ILE A 367 9.48 -11.63 20.20
CA ILE A 367 10.80 -11.22 19.74
C ILE A 367 11.77 -12.39 19.87
N ASP A 368 12.64 -12.52 18.88
CA ASP A 368 13.75 -13.46 18.92
C ASP A 368 14.65 -13.12 20.11
N VAL A 369 14.87 -14.10 21.00
CA VAL A 369 15.75 -13.98 22.18
C VAL A 369 17.12 -13.44 21.78
N ARG A 370 17.62 -13.80 20.59
CA ARG A 370 18.89 -13.32 20.06
C ARG A 370 18.85 -11.82 19.73
N LEU A 371 17.75 -11.32 19.16
CA LEU A 371 17.58 -9.89 18.90
C LEU A 371 17.54 -9.10 20.20
N SER A 372 16.85 -9.61 21.22
CA SER A 372 16.82 -8.99 22.55
C SER A 372 18.22 -8.90 23.16
N GLN A 373 18.98 -10.00 23.13
CA GLN A 373 20.36 -10.01 23.62
C GLN A 373 21.26 -9.00 22.90
N GLN A 374 21.16 -8.91 21.57
CA GLN A 374 21.96 -7.97 20.78
C GLN A 374 21.56 -6.51 21.02
N LEU A 375 20.28 -6.24 21.28
CA LEU A 375 19.82 -4.91 21.71
C LEU A 375 20.34 -4.56 23.11
N ASP A 376 20.34 -5.51 24.04
CA ASP A 376 20.94 -5.33 25.36
C ASP A 376 22.44 -5.06 25.25
N GLU A 377 23.17 -5.72 24.36
CA GLU A 377 24.58 -5.40 24.08
C GLU A 377 24.76 -3.96 23.59
N ILE A 378 23.92 -3.51 22.65
CA ILE A 378 23.92 -2.13 22.11
C ILE A 378 23.65 -1.10 23.21
N VAL A 379 22.68 -1.37 24.09
CA VAL A 379 22.23 -0.45 25.13
C VAL A 379 23.17 -0.44 26.35
N ASN A 380 23.73 -1.60 26.71
CA ASN A 380 24.63 -1.72 27.86
C ASN A 380 26.05 -1.21 27.59
N GLU A 381 26.47 -1.11 26.33
CA GLU A 381 27.71 -0.42 25.97
C GLU A 381 27.73 1.03 26.45
N GLU A 382 26.56 1.71 26.52
CA GLU A 382 26.44 3.09 27.03
C GLU A 382 26.45 3.25 28.56
N GLN A 383 26.22 2.19 29.34
CA GLN A 383 26.32 2.29 30.81
C GLN A 383 27.77 2.27 31.31
N SER A 384 28.73 2.08 30.40
CA SER A 384 30.16 2.29 30.66
C SER A 384 30.47 3.79 30.63
N ASP A 385 31.13 4.32 31.66
CA ASP A 385 31.66 5.71 31.71
C ASP A 385 32.61 6.07 30.54
N THR A 386 32.90 5.11 29.64
CA THR A 386 33.78 5.27 28.48
C THR A 386 33.09 5.03 27.14
N TRP A 387 31.77 4.88 27.10
CA TRP A 387 31.06 4.51 25.87
C TRP A 387 31.16 5.55 24.75
N GLU A 388 31.12 6.84 25.07
CA GLU A 388 31.29 7.91 24.07
C GLU A 388 32.67 7.78 23.43
N ALA A 389 33.67 7.40 24.22
CA ALA A 389 35.01 7.09 23.73
C ALA A 389 35.04 5.77 22.94
N GLN A 390 34.30 4.73 23.33
CA GLN A 390 34.25 3.45 22.61
C GLN A 390 33.54 3.55 21.26
N VAL A 391 32.38 4.23 21.18
CA VAL A 391 31.68 4.50 19.93
C VAL A 391 32.53 5.40 19.03
N PHE A 392 33.18 6.41 19.59
CA PHE A 392 34.14 7.24 18.85
C PHE A 392 35.36 6.45 18.37
N LEU A 393 35.89 5.53 19.17
CA LEU A 393 36.98 4.63 18.78
C LEU A 393 36.55 3.69 17.66
N GLN A 394 35.34 3.13 17.72
CA GLN A 394 34.80 2.26 16.69
C GLN A 394 34.54 3.03 15.38
N LEU A 395 34.09 4.29 15.48
CA LEU A 395 33.96 5.18 14.33
C LEU A 395 35.33 5.55 13.74
N ILE A 396 36.35 5.78 14.57
CA ILE A 396 37.74 5.96 14.15
C ILE A 396 38.28 4.70 13.47
N GLU A 397 37.98 3.51 13.99
CA GLU A 397 38.40 2.24 13.38
C GLU A 397 37.73 2.02 12.03
N ASN A 398 36.41 2.26 11.92
CA ASN A 398 35.70 2.20 10.64
C ASN A 398 36.28 3.21 9.63
N TYR A 399 36.53 4.45 10.06
CA TYR A 399 37.13 5.48 9.20
C TYR A 399 38.57 5.11 8.80
N ARG A 400 39.31 4.45 9.70
CA ARG A 400 40.64 3.91 9.41
C ARG A 400 40.56 2.80 8.36
N ASP A 401 39.61 1.87 8.47
CA ASP A 401 39.41 0.78 7.50
C ASP A 401 39.01 1.34 6.14
N GLU A 402 38.14 2.35 6.09
CA GLU A 402 37.78 3.06 4.85
C GLU A 402 38.96 3.80 4.23
N ILE A 403 39.77 4.49 5.04
CA ILE A 403 41.01 5.14 4.56
C ILE A 403 41.99 4.08 4.05
N GLN A 404 42.15 2.95 4.74
CA GLN A 404 43.02 1.86 4.30
C GLN A 404 42.52 1.26 2.98
N LEU A 405 41.21 1.10 2.84
CA LEU A 405 40.59 0.65 1.60
C LEU A 405 40.87 1.66 0.48
N LEU A 406 40.59 2.95 0.69
CA LEU A 406 40.87 4.00 -0.28
C LEU A 406 42.36 4.05 -0.66
N ASN A 407 43.27 3.93 0.30
CA ASN A 407 44.71 3.87 0.04
C ASN A 407 45.10 2.64 -0.78
N LEU A 408 44.48 1.48 -0.53
CA LEU A 408 44.68 0.26 -1.32
C LEU A 408 44.26 0.47 -2.79
N TYR A 409 43.15 1.20 -3.01
CA TYR A 409 42.65 1.48 -4.35
C TYR A 409 43.30 2.70 -5.03
N GLU A 410 43.93 3.61 -4.27
CA GLU A 410 44.51 4.84 -4.78
C GLU A 410 45.52 4.55 -5.90
N GLN A 411 46.37 3.54 -5.73
CA GLN A 411 47.34 3.15 -6.75
C GLN A 411 46.66 2.64 -8.02
N LYS A 412 45.64 1.77 -7.87
CA LYS A 412 44.86 1.26 -9.01
C LYS A 412 44.14 2.39 -9.75
N MET A 413 43.59 3.37 -9.02
CA MET A 413 42.95 4.56 -9.59
C MET A 413 43.95 5.45 -10.32
N LYS A 414 45.13 5.71 -9.74
CA LYS A 414 46.21 6.46 -10.40
C LYS A 414 46.66 5.77 -11.70
N THR A 415 46.92 4.47 -11.65
CA THR A 415 47.27 3.69 -12.85
C THR A 415 46.15 3.72 -13.90
N THR A 416 44.88 3.63 -13.48
CA THR A 416 43.74 3.74 -14.40
C THR A 416 43.69 5.13 -15.05
N LEU A 417 43.90 6.19 -14.27
CA LEU A 417 43.90 7.57 -14.75
C LEU A 417 45.04 7.81 -15.75
N GLU A 418 46.26 7.37 -15.43
CA GLU A 418 47.42 7.44 -16.33
C GLU A 418 47.15 6.69 -17.65
N ARG A 419 46.59 5.49 -17.57
CA ARG A 419 46.30 4.64 -18.74
C ARG A 419 45.05 5.04 -19.50
N SER A 420 44.16 5.85 -18.93
CA SER A 420 42.94 6.34 -19.58
C SER A 420 43.22 7.23 -20.80
N GLN A 421 44.46 7.69 -20.97
CA GLN A 421 44.90 8.36 -22.19
C GLN A 421 45.02 7.40 -23.37
N SER A 422 45.21 6.10 -23.11
CA SER A 422 45.29 5.08 -24.14
C SER A 422 43.91 4.68 -24.67
N LEU A 423 43.72 4.82 -25.98
CA LEU A 423 42.56 4.34 -26.70
C LEU A 423 42.38 2.82 -26.52
N MET A 424 43.48 2.06 -26.57
CA MET A 424 43.46 0.61 -26.40
C MET A 424 42.99 0.21 -25.00
N PHE A 425 43.52 0.87 -23.96
CA PHE A 425 43.08 0.65 -22.57
C PHE A 425 41.58 0.92 -22.42
N ASN A 426 41.09 2.04 -22.96
CA ASN A 426 39.68 2.42 -22.84
C ASN A 426 38.73 1.43 -23.51
N GLU A 427 39.10 0.87 -24.67
CA GLU A 427 38.27 -0.13 -25.35
C GLU A 427 38.22 -1.47 -24.59
N ILE A 428 39.37 -1.95 -24.08
CA ILE A 428 39.41 -3.15 -23.23
C ILE A 428 38.61 -2.92 -21.95
N TRP A 429 38.81 -1.77 -21.29
CA TRP A 429 38.09 -1.40 -20.07
C TRP A 429 36.57 -1.41 -20.28
N LYS A 430 36.07 -0.81 -21.37
CA LYS A 430 34.64 -0.83 -21.71
C LYS A 430 34.12 -2.27 -21.88
N LYS A 431 34.90 -3.15 -22.50
CA LYS A 431 34.54 -4.57 -22.70
C LYS A 431 34.43 -5.31 -21.38
N CYS A 432 35.45 -5.21 -20.52
CA CYS A 432 35.46 -5.80 -19.18
C CYS A 432 34.33 -5.23 -18.30
N ASN A 433 34.07 -3.93 -18.38
CA ASN A 433 32.99 -3.28 -17.61
C ASN A 433 31.60 -3.77 -18.04
N LYS A 434 31.34 -3.91 -19.35
CA LYS A 434 30.07 -4.48 -19.84
C LYS A 434 29.83 -5.89 -19.29
N GLN A 435 30.87 -6.73 -19.23
CA GLN A 435 30.78 -8.09 -18.67
C GLN A 435 30.47 -8.11 -17.17
N CYS A 436 30.76 -7.02 -16.45
CA CYS A 436 30.50 -6.90 -15.02
C CYS A 436 29.11 -6.31 -14.67
N THR A 437 28.33 -5.83 -15.65
CA THR A 437 27.02 -5.17 -15.42
C THR A 437 25.93 -6.06 -14.84
N THR A 438 26.11 -7.39 -14.87
CA THR A 438 25.15 -8.37 -14.34
C THR A 438 25.36 -8.70 -12.85
N ILE A 439 26.40 -8.14 -12.21
CA ILE A 439 26.76 -8.44 -10.82
C ILE A 439 26.40 -7.23 -9.95
N ARG A 440 25.32 -7.32 -9.16
CA ARG A 440 24.78 -6.16 -8.41
C ARG A 440 25.13 -6.07 -6.92
N ASP A 441 25.62 -7.12 -6.29
CA ASP A 441 25.59 -7.18 -4.82
C ASP A 441 26.91 -7.62 -4.16
N GLN A 442 28.02 -6.94 -4.41
CA GLN A 442 29.24 -7.15 -3.60
C GLN A 442 30.01 -5.86 -3.28
N GLN A 443 30.71 -5.93 -2.13
CA GLN A 443 31.68 -5.03 -1.49
C GLN A 443 32.06 -3.74 -2.24
N PRO A 444 32.22 -2.59 -1.54
CA PRO A 444 32.68 -1.34 -2.15
C PRO A 444 33.91 -1.55 -3.05
N PHE A 445 33.88 -0.94 -4.23
CA PHE A 445 34.91 -1.03 -5.28
C PHE A 445 35.15 -2.41 -5.91
N PHE A 446 34.34 -3.44 -5.63
CA PHE A 446 34.48 -4.77 -6.24
C PHE A 446 34.47 -4.72 -7.78
N ILE A 447 33.48 -4.03 -8.36
CA ILE A 447 33.36 -3.89 -9.82
C ILE A 447 34.61 -3.21 -10.39
N PHE A 448 35.06 -2.12 -9.75
CA PHE A 448 36.26 -1.41 -10.17
C PHE A 448 37.50 -2.32 -10.13
N ASN A 449 37.68 -3.07 -9.05
CA ASN A 449 38.80 -4.00 -8.91
C ASN A 449 38.81 -5.07 -9.98
N LYS A 450 37.66 -5.71 -10.19
CA LYS A 450 37.52 -6.77 -11.18
C LYS A 450 37.80 -6.25 -12.59
N VAL A 451 37.19 -5.12 -12.96
CA VAL A 451 37.42 -4.50 -14.26
C VAL A 451 38.89 -4.11 -14.44
N PHE A 452 39.53 -3.56 -13.40
CA PHE A 452 40.95 -3.22 -13.43
C PHE A 452 41.85 -4.43 -13.61
N ASP A 453 41.64 -5.49 -12.82
CA ASP A 453 42.45 -6.70 -12.86
C ASP A 453 42.25 -7.45 -14.20
N ASP A 454 41.02 -7.56 -14.70
CA ASP A 454 40.70 -8.18 -15.99
C ASP A 454 41.32 -7.38 -17.16
N THR A 455 41.23 -6.04 -17.11
CA THR A 455 41.83 -5.15 -18.12
C THR A 455 43.35 -5.30 -18.14
N ASN A 456 43.99 -5.33 -16.98
CA ASN A 456 45.44 -5.49 -16.89
C ASN A 456 45.88 -6.87 -17.35
N HIS A 457 45.16 -7.92 -16.99
CA HIS A 457 45.45 -9.27 -17.47
C HIS A 457 45.35 -9.35 -19.00
N ALA A 458 44.32 -8.76 -19.61
CA ALA A 458 44.19 -8.69 -21.06
C ALA A 458 45.36 -7.92 -21.72
N LEU A 459 45.78 -6.81 -21.13
CA LEU A 459 46.91 -6.02 -21.62
C LEU A 459 48.25 -6.75 -21.49
N GLU A 460 48.50 -7.43 -20.37
CA GLU A 460 49.70 -8.23 -20.17
C GLU A 460 49.74 -9.44 -21.10
N ASN A 461 48.61 -10.11 -21.34
CA ASN A 461 48.55 -11.17 -22.33
C ASN A 461 48.87 -10.65 -23.73
N PHE A 462 48.29 -9.52 -24.13
CA PHE A 462 48.62 -8.88 -25.39
C PHE A 462 50.12 -8.55 -25.47
N LYS A 463 50.70 -8.01 -24.39
CA LYS A 463 52.12 -7.71 -24.31
C LYS A 463 52.99 -8.95 -24.48
N GLN A 464 52.67 -10.03 -23.76
CA GLN A 464 53.44 -11.29 -23.77
C GLN A 464 53.38 -12.00 -25.12
N VAL A 465 52.21 -12.08 -25.75
CA VAL A 465 52.03 -12.75 -27.04
C VAL A 465 52.79 -12.04 -28.16
N HIS A 466 52.98 -10.71 -28.06
CA HIS A 466 53.56 -9.90 -29.13
C HIS A 466 54.95 -9.33 -28.84
N ASN A 467 55.58 -9.70 -27.72
CA ASN A 467 56.92 -9.21 -27.34
C ASN A 467 58.06 -9.66 -28.29
N ILE A 468 57.81 -10.67 -29.15
CA ILE A 468 58.87 -11.33 -29.94
C ILE A 468 58.60 -11.28 -31.46
N LEU A 469 57.34 -11.34 -31.92
CA LEU A 469 57.00 -11.15 -33.34
C LEU A 469 55.52 -10.75 -33.47
N PHE A 470 55.23 -9.51 -33.86
CA PHE A 470 53.88 -9.07 -34.25
C PHE A 470 53.32 -9.85 -35.47
N GLY A 471 54.08 -10.78 -36.06
CA GLY A 471 53.61 -11.76 -37.04
C GLY A 471 52.65 -12.82 -36.48
N SER A 472 52.68 -13.07 -35.17
CA SER A 472 51.73 -13.97 -34.51
C SER A 472 50.38 -13.35 -34.18
N LEU A 473 50.16 -12.07 -34.52
CA LEU A 473 48.91 -11.36 -34.21
C LEU A 473 47.72 -12.07 -34.85
N LYS A 474 46.78 -12.47 -34.02
CA LYS A 474 45.57 -13.15 -34.47
C LYS A 474 44.37 -12.22 -34.43
N TYR A 475 43.30 -12.63 -35.10
CA TYR A 475 42.07 -11.86 -35.13
C TYR A 475 41.44 -11.68 -33.75
N ARG A 476 41.47 -12.71 -32.90
CA ARG A 476 40.96 -12.61 -31.54
C ARG A 476 41.73 -11.61 -30.68
N ASP A 477 43.02 -11.43 -30.93
CA ASP A 477 43.84 -10.43 -30.23
C ASP A 477 43.41 -9.01 -30.61
N LEU A 478 42.97 -8.79 -31.86
CA LEU A 478 42.41 -7.52 -32.31
C LEU A 478 40.97 -7.29 -31.79
N GLU A 479 40.18 -8.35 -31.59
CA GLU A 479 38.84 -8.26 -30.98
C GLU A 479 38.87 -7.78 -29.52
N LEU A 480 40.01 -7.88 -28.84
CA LEU A 480 40.19 -7.28 -27.51
C LEU A 480 40.19 -5.75 -27.58
N VAL A 481 40.68 -5.19 -28.68
CA VAL A 481 40.82 -3.74 -28.89
C VAL A 481 39.60 -3.17 -29.64
N TYR A 482 38.77 -4.02 -30.25
CA TYR A 482 37.70 -3.57 -31.13
C TYR A 482 36.51 -4.54 -31.15
N THR A 483 35.29 -4.01 -31.03
CA THR A 483 34.06 -4.83 -30.88
C THR A 483 33.08 -4.73 -32.06
N ASP A 484 33.19 -3.71 -32.90
CA ASP A 484 32.43 -3.62 -34.15
C ASP A 484 33.38 -3.93 -35.31
N TYR A 485 33.11 -4.92 -36.14
CA TYR A 485 33.84 -5.20 -37.39
C TYR A 485 33.69 -4.03 -38.42
N SER A 486 34.00 -2.80 -38.03
CA SER A 486 34.02 -1.68 -38.95
C SER A 486 35.29 -1.80 -39.78
N ASN A 487 35.10 -1.87 -41.10
CA ASN A 487 36.07 -1.93 -42.19
C ASN A 487 37.06 -0.73 -42.22
N ASN A 488 37.58 -0.30 -41.08
CA ASN A 488 38.44 0.87 -40.95
C ASN A 488 39.79 0.51 -40.33
N PRO A 489 40.70 -0.09 -41.13
CA PRO A 489 42.09 -0.37 -40.74
C PRO A 489 42.82 0.86 -40.18
N ASP A 490 42.48 2.07 -40.64
CA ASP A 490 43.13 3.31 -40.18
C ASP A 490 42.83 3.59 -38.70
N ARG A 491 41.61 3.28 -38.23
CA ARG A 491 41.26 3.41 -36.81
C ARG A 491 41.97 2.35 -35.96
N ILE A 492 42.11 1.13 -36.45
CA ILE A 492 42.87 0.06 -35.77
C ILE A 492 44.33 0.47 -35.65
N LYS A 493 44.94 0.97 -36.72
CA LYS A 493 46.29 1.52 -36.71
C LYS A 493 46.46 2.63 -35.67
N LYS A 494 45.53 3.59 -35.61
CA LYS A 494 45.60 4.67 -34.61
C LYS A 494 45.55 4.12 -33.18
N CYS A 495 44.66 3.17 -32.91
CA CYS A 495 44.56 2.50 -31.61
C CYS A 495 45.83 1.71 -31.25
N LEU A 496 46.43 1.01 -32.23
CA LEU A 496 47.67 0.26 -32.03
C LEU A 496 48.85 1.18 -31.76
N ILE A 497 49.04 2.25 -32.55
CA ILE A 497 50.12 3.23 -32.31
C ILE A 497 50.02 3.80 -30.90
N ASP A 498 48.81 4.21 -30.52
CA ASP A 498 48.54 4.77 -29.22
C ASP A 498 48.73 3.75 -28.09
N GLY A 499 48.22 2.53 -28.23
CA GLY A 499 48.41 1.44 -27.28
C GLY A 499 49.89 1.03 -27.11
N MET A 500 50.64 0.97 -28.21
CA MET A 500 52.06 0.60 -28.18
C MET A 500 52.92 1.63 -27.46
N LYS A 501 52.55 2.92 -27.46
CA LYS A 501 53.26 3.94 -26.65
C LYS A 501 53.24 3.62 -25.16
N HIS A 502 52.17 2.99 -24.68
CA HIS A 502 52.01 2.64 -23.28
C HIS A 502 52.50 1.22 -22.95
N LEU A 503 52.32 0.26 -23.86
CA LEU A 503 52.69 -1.15 -23.64
C LEU A 503 54.17 -1.44 -23.89
N PHE A 504 54.73 -0.77 -24.90
CA PHE A 504 56.11 -0.91 -25.37
C PHE A 504 56.78 0.48 -25.44
N PRO A 505 56.93 1.18 -24.30
CA PRO A 505 57.58 2.48 -24.25
C PRO A 505 59.02 2.43 -24.81
N GLU A 506 59.67 1.27 -24.72
CA GLU A 506 61.02 1.01 -25.24
C GLU A 506 61.12 1.00 -26.77
N TYR A 507 60.01 0.90 -27.50
CA TYR A 507 60.04 0.99 -28.95
C TYR A 507 60.12 2.45 -29.40
N GLU A 508 60.93 2.71 -30.42
CA GLU A 508 60.96 4.03 -31.04
C GLU A 508 59.67 4.31 -31.82
N ASP A 509 59.31 5.58 -31.99
CA ASP A 509 58.09 5.96 -32.72
C ASP A 509 58.06 5.39 -34.15
N GLU A 510 59.21 5.31 -34.82
CA GLU A 510 59.33 4.69 -36.14
C GLU A 510 59.03 3.19 -36.11
N GLN A 511 59.49 2.47 -35.08
CA GLN A 511 59.22 1.04 -34.92
C GLN A 511 57.72 0.79 -34.67
N ARG A 512 57.11 1.59 -33.78
CA ARG A 512 55.66 1.53 -33.52
C ARG A 512 54.85 1.81 -34.78
N GLN A 513 55.26 2.83 -35.55
CA GLN A 513 54.62 3.20 -36.80
C GLN A 513 54.73 2.09 -37.85
N ASN A 514 55.90 1.46 -37.98
CA ASN A 514 56.12 0.37 -38.93
C ASN A 514 55.24 -0.85 -38.60
N ILE A 515 55.19 -1.24 -37.33
CA ILE A 515 54.34 -2.35 -36.86
C ILE A 515 52.87 -2.05 -37.15
N ALA A 516 52.38 -0.87 -36.78
CA ALA A 516 50.99 -0.51 -37.02
C ALA A 516 50.64 -0.41 -38.51
N ASN A 517 51.55 0.10 -39.35
CA ASN A 517 51.39 0.13 -40.81
C ASN A 517 51.32 -1.29 -41.39
N ASN A 518 52.15 -2.21 -40.89
CA ASN A 518 52.16 -3.59 -41.33
C ASN A 518 50.83 -4.27 -41.00
N VAL A 519 50.32 -4.11 -39.77
CA VAL A 519 49.02 -4.64 -39.35
C VAL A 519 47.89 -4.03 -40.19
N GLU A 520 47.90 -2.72 -40.41
CA GLU A 520 46.93 -2.02 -41.26
C GLU A 520 46.88 -2.59 -42.69
N GLN A 521 48.05 -2.80 -43.30
CA GLN A 521 48.14 -3.36 -44.65
C GLN A 521 47.61 -4.79 -44.72
N ARG A 522 47.93 -5.61 -43.73
CA ARG A 522 47.43 -7.00 -43.66
C ARG A 522 45.91 -7.05 -43.48
N LEU A 523 45.35 -6.15 -42.68
CA LEU A 523 43.90 -6.02 -42.53
C LEU A 523 43.22 -5.51 -43.81
N LYS A 524 43.84 -4.57 -44.54
CA LYS A 524 43.34 -4.14 -45.86
C LYS A 524 43.26 -5.31 -46.84
N LYS A 525 44.34 -6.11 -46.92
CA LYS A 525 44.38 -7.32 -47.75
C LYS A 525 43.30 -8.33 -47.39
N GLU A 526 42.98 -8.48 -46.11
CA GLU A 526 41.88 -9.37 -45.69
C GLU A 526 40.50 -8.83 -46.10
N ILE A 527 40.25 -7.53 -45.94
CA ILE A 527 38.98 -6.93 -46.38
C ILE A 527 38.82 -7.15 -47.88
N ASP A 528 39.87 -6.83 -48.65
CA ASP A 528 39.91 -7.07 -50.10
C ASP A 528 39.73 -8.56 -50.41
N LEU A 529 40.35 -9.44 -49.63
CA LEU A 529 40.22 -10.88 -49.77
C LEU A 529 38.76 -11.34 -49.59
N LYS A 530 38.08 -10.91 -48.52
CA LYS A 530 36.69 -11.27 -48.24
C LYS A 530 35.74 -10.75 -49.32
N GLU A 531 36.00 -9.55 -49.85
CA GLU A 531 35.21 -8.97 -50.94
C GLU A 531 35.42 -9.73 -52.27
N GLN A 532 36.64 -10.19 -52.55
CA GLN A 532 36.98 -10.84 -53.83
C GLN A 532 36.87 -12.37 -53.82
N LEU A 533 36.70 -13.00 -52.66
CA LEU A 533 36.72 -14.46 -52.51
C LEU A 533 35.72 -15.14 -53.45
N GLN A 534 34.49 -14.63 -53.54
CA GLN A 534 33.46 -15.21 -54.39
C GLN A 534 33.82 -15.10 -55.89
N SER A 535 34.33 -13.95 -56.32
CA SER A 535 34.83 -13.73 -57.68
C SER A 535 35.96 -14.69 -58.03
N TRP A 536 36.84 -15.00 -57.07
CA TRP A 536 37.94 -15.95 -57.24
C TRP A 536 37.45 -17.40 -57.33
N ILE A 537 36.45 -17.78 -56.52
CA ILE A 537 35.81 -19.09 -56.60
C ILE A 537 35.15 -19.28 -57.97
N GLU A 538 34.42 -18.28 -58.47
CA GLU A 538 33.81 -18.35 -59.80
C GLU A 538 34.87 -18.35 -60.92
N LEU A 539 35.95 -17.57 -60.80
CA LEU A 539 37.07 -17.64 -61.76
C LEU A 539 37.65 -19.05 -61.85
N LYS A 540 37.87 -19.72 -60.71
CA LYS A 540 38.29 -21.13 -60.66
C LYS A 540 37.30 -22.01 -61.40
N LYS A 541 36.01 -21.90 -61.07
CA LYS A 541 34.95 -22.72 -61.66
C LYS A 541 34.81 -22.53 -63.16
N VAL A 542 34.81 -21.29 -63.65
CA VAL A 542 34.76 -20.96 -65.09
C VAL A 542 36.01 -21.50 -65.79
N THR A 543 37.20 -21.34 -65.20
CA THR A 543 38.44 -21.85 -65.78
C THR A 543 38.44 -23.38 -65.90
N GLU A 544 37.98 -24.09 -64.87
CA GLU A 544 37.85 -25.55 -64.92
C GLU A 544 36.79 -26.01 -65.94
N GLN A 545 35.66 -25.31 -66.06
CA GLN A 545 34.68 -25.58 -67.12
C GLN A 545 35.27 -25.36 -68.52
N MET A 546 36.00 -24.26 -68.75
CA MET A 546 36.64 -23.99 -70.03
C MET A 546 37.66 -25.08 -70.40
N LYS A 547 38.43 -25.59 -69.42
CA LYS A 547 39.33 -26.74 -69.63
C LYS A 547 38.56 -27.99 -70.04
N GLU A 548 37.44 -28.28 -69.39
CA GLU A 548 36.63 -29.47 -69.67
C GLU A 548 36.05 -29.48 -71.09
N TYR A 549 35.60 -28.32 -71.58
CA TYR A 549 35.01 -28.16 -72.92
C TYR A 549 36.05 -27.93 -74.03
N HIS A 550 37.33 -27.79 -73.71
CA HIS A 550 38.35 -27.54 -74.71
C HIS A 550 38.61 -28.79 -75.60
N PRO A 551 38.57 -28.69 -76.94
CA PRO A 551 38.72 -29.84 -77.86
C PRO A 551 40.04 -30.61 -77.72
N HIS A 552 41.03 -30.03 -77.05
CA HIS A 552 42.34 -30.64 -76.78
C HIS A 552 42.67 -30.72 -75.29
N LYS A 553 41.66 -30.87 -74.42
CA LYS A 553 41.84 -30.89 -72.96
C LYS A 553 42.94 -31.85 -72.48
N ASP A 554 43.06 -33.00 -73.12
CA ASP A 554 44.08 -34.03 -72.79
C ASP A 554 45.52 -33.55 -73.04
N LYS A 555 45.70 -32.42 -73.73
CA LYS A 555 46.99 -31.78 -74.01
C LYS A 555 47.24 -30.52 -73.18
N ILE A 556 46.24 -30.03 -72.44
CA ILE A 556 46.40 -28.89 -71.54
C ILE A 556 47.17 -29.37 -70.31
N LYS A 557 48.41 -28.91 -70.14
CA LYS A 557 49.15 -29.10 -68.90
C LYS A 557 48.77 -28.00 -67.93
N GLU A 558 48.55 -28.35 -66.66
CA GLU A 558 48.34 -27.36 -65.63
C GLU A 558 49.59 -26.49 -65.47
N ASP A 559 49.39 -25.18 -65.49
CA ASP A 559 50.42 -24.21 -65.16
C ASP A 559 50.70 -24.28 -63.65
N GLU A 560 51.98 -24.26 -63.28
CA GLU A 560 52.43 -24.23 -61.88
C GLU A 560 51.79 -23.03 -61.13
N LYS A 561 51.58 -21.90 -61.82
CA LYS A 561 50.89 -20.74 -61.25
C LYS A 561 49.41 -21.03 -60.94
N TRP A 562 48.72 -21.75 -61.82
CA TRP A 562 47.33 -22.13 -61.58
C TRP A 562 47.19 -23.10 -60.40
N GLN A 563 48.12 -24.05 -60.27
CA GLN A 563 48.14 -24.96 -59.11
C GLN A 563 48.36 -24.21 -57.80
N LYS A 564 49.25 -23.20 -57.79
CA LYS A 564 49.46 -22.31 -56.64
C LYS A 564 48.19 -21.53 -56.29
N TYR A 565 47.52 -20.95 -57.29
CA TYR A 565 46.23 -20.27 -57.12
C TYR A 565 45.17 -21.18 -56.49
N VAL A 566 44.94 -22.37 -57.07
CA VAL A 566 43.91 -23.30 -56.56
C VAL A 566 44.22 -23.76 -55.13
N LYS A 567 45.49 -23.98 -54.81
CA LYS A 567 45.93 -24.37 -53.45
C LYS A 567 45.76 -23.21 -52.45
N ALA A 568 46.13 -22.00 -52.85
CA ALA A 568 45.96 -20.81 -52.03
C ALA A 568 44.46 -20.55 -51.78
N LEU A 569 43.62 -20.62 -52.81
CA LEU A 569 42.17 -20.40 -52.72
C LEU A 569 41.49 -21.45 -51.83
N ALA A 570 41.88 -22.73 -51.93
CA ALA A 570 41.37 -23.77 -51.04
C ALA A 570 41.75 -23.51 -49.56
N ARG A 571 42.96 -23.01 -49.31
CA ARG A 571 43.38 -22.59 -47.97
C ARG A 571 42.56 -21.40 -47.48
N MET A 572 42.18 -20.46 -48.36
CA MET A 572 41.34 -19.33 -48.02
C MET A 572 39.90 -19.72 -47.70
N GLU A 573 39.31 -20.61 -48.50
CA GLU A 573 37.97 -21.15 -48.24
C GLU A 573 37.92 -21.81 -46.86
N GLU A 574 38.99 -22.53 -46.48
CA GLU A 574 39.11 -23.12 -45.15
C GLU A 574 39.27 -22.05 -44.06
N VAL A 575 40.19 -21.09 -44.25
CA VAL A 575 40.45 -19.98 -43.32
C VAL A 575 39.20 -19.12 -43.07
N THR A 576 38.34 -18.96 -44.07
CA THR A 576 37.10 -18.17 -43.96
C THR A 576 35.91 -18.97 -43.42
N ARG A 577 35.97 -20.32 -43.47
CA ARG A 577 34.94 -21.21 -42.94
C ARG A 577 35.13 -21.57 -41.48
N ILE A 578 36.38 -21.78 -41.06
CA ILE A 578 36.66 -22.14 -39.67
C ILE A 578 36.73 -20.85 -38.84
N ASP A 579 35.91 -20.74 -37.80
CA ASP A 579 35.97 -19.70 -36.76
C ASP A 579 37.20 -19.88 -35.83
N GLU A 580 38.28 -20.45 -36.36
CA GLU A 580 39.52 -20.67 -35.65
C GLU A 580 40.40 -19.43 -35.74
N ASP A 581 41.11 -19.20 -34.64
CA ASP A 581 41.92 -18.02 -34.38
C ASP A 581 43.20 -18.02 -35.24
N ILE A 582 43.05 -17.60 -36.51
CA ILE A 582 44.08 -17.57 -37.55
C ILE A 582 44.90 -16.27 -37.45
N SER A 583 46.19 -16.35 -37.75
CA SER A 583 47.06 -15.16 -37.79
C SER A 583 46.75 -14.31 -39.03
N ILE A 584 46.73 -12.99 -38.84
CA ILE A 584 46.51 -11.99 -39.92
C ILE A 584 47.63 -12.10 -40.98
N GLU A 585 48.82 -12.55 -40.58
CA GLU A 585 49.93 -12.83 -41.52
C GLU A 585 49.60 -13.96 -42.48
N GLN A 586 49.00 -15.04 -41.97
CA GLN A 586 48.63 -16.19 -42.80
C GLN A 586 47.55 -15.82 -43.82
N THR A 587 46.56 -15.02 -43.40
CA THR A 587 45.50 -14.52 -44.29
C THR A 587 46.07 -13.56 -45.34
N SER A 588 46.96 -12.65 -44.93
CA SER A 588 47.65 -11.75 -45.87
C SER A 588 48.47 -12.53 -46.90
N GLN A 589 49.20 -13.56 -46.49
CA GLN A 589 50.01 -14.37 -47.42
C GLN A 589 49.13 -15.11 -48.41
N CYS A 590 47.98 -15.63 -47.96
CA CYS A 590 47.00 -16.25 -48.85
C CYS A 590 46.55 -15.25 -49.92
N TYR A 591 46.15 -14.04 -49.54
CA TYR A 591 45.79 -12.99 -50.50
C TYR A 591 46.91 -12.72 -51.51
N ASP A 592 48.15 -12.55 -51.03
CA ASP A 592 49.33 -12.30 -51.87
C ASP A 592 49.57 -13.44 -52.88
N ASP A 593 49.45 -14.70 -52.43
CA ASP A 593 49.61 -15.88 -53.29
C ASP A 593 48.53 -15.93 -54.40
N CYS A 594 47.28 -15.55 -54.09
CA CYS A 594 46.21 -15.49 -55.11
C CYS A 594 46.41 -14.35 -56.10
N ILE A 595 46.70 -13.14 -55.62
CA ILE A 595 46.81 -11.96 -56.49
C ILE A 595 48.02 -12.08 -57.43
N GLU A 596 49.13 -12.68 -56.97
CA GLU A 596 50.31 -12.94 -57.81
C GLU A 596 49.97 -13.88 -58.97
N CYS A 597 49.11 -14.88 -58.74
CA CYS A 597 48.76 -15.87 -59.75
C CYS A 597 47.79 -15.35 -60.82
N VAL A 598 46.92 -14.41 -60.47
CA VAL A 598 45.95 -13.80 -61.41
C VAL A 598 46.66 -12.85 -62.39
N GLY A 599 47.81 -12.28 -62.01
CA GLY A 599 48.62 -11.39 -62.86
C GLY A 599 47.94 -10.05 -63.15
N GLU A 600 48.73 -9.03 -63.54
CA GLU A 600 48.22 -7.67 -63.74
C GLU A 600 47.13 -7.55 -64.82
N GLY A 601 47.11 -8.47 -65.80
CA GLY A 601 46.17 -8.45 -66.92
C GLY A 601 44.75 -8.94 -66.59
N ALA A 602 44.57 -9.79 -65.57
CA ALA A 602 43.25 -10.29 -65.16
C ALA A 602 42.68 -9.55 -63.94
N LYS A 603 43.50 -8.72 -63.29
CA LYS A 603 43.10 -7.85 -62.18
C LYS A 603 41.90 -6.95 -62.51
N PRO A 604 41.84 -6.24 -63.67
CA PRO A 604 40.67 -5.45 -64.02
C PRO A 604 39.41 -6.28 -64.20
N CYS A 605 39.53 -7.55 -64.64
CA CYS A 605 38.37 -8.41 -64.85
C CYS A 605 37.77 -8.89 -63.54
N VAL A 606 38.62 -9.20 -62.57
CA VAL A 606 38.18 -9.53 -61.21
C VAL A 606 37.60 -8.30 -60.51
N ASP A 607 38.28 -7.15 -60.60
CA ASP A 607 37.89 -5.90 -59.92
C ASP A 607 36.55 -5.33 -60.42
N ILE A 608 36.20 -5.51 -61.70
CA ILE A 608 34.89 -5.07 -62.24
C ILE A 608 33.77 -6.11 -62.09
N GLY A 609 34.04 -7.23 -61.42
CA GLY A 609 33.05 -8.29 -61.20
C GLY A 609 32.59 -8.98 -62.48
N LEU A 610 33.45 -9.10 -63.51
CA LEU A 610 33.09 -9.77 -64.78
C LEU A 610 32.65 -11.23 -64.61
N PHE A 611 32.92 -11.83 -63.45
CA PHE A 611 32.61 -13.21 -63.10
C PHE A 611 31.48 -13.36 -62.07
N ASN A 612 30.81 -12.25 -61.69
CA ASN A 612 29.65 -12.25 -60.80
C ASN A 612 28.32 -12.43 -61.55
#